data_AF-A0AAE1NV93-F1
#
_entry.id   AF-A0AAE1NV93-F1
#
_cell.length_a   1.000
_cell.length_b   1.000
_cell.length_c   1.000
_cell.angle_alpha   90.00
_cell.angle_beta   90.00
_cell.angle_gamma   90.00
#
_symmetry.space_group_name_H-M   'P 1'
#
loop_
_entity.id
_entity.type
_entity.pdbx_description
1 polymer ?
#
loop_
_entity_poly.entity_id
_entity_poly.type
_entity_poly.pdbx_seq_one_letter_code
_entity_poly.pdbx_strand_id
1 'polypeptide(L)'
;MSEPRDIEPTPTISTFRATSFSSHDPTLWFTILEVNFRAHRITTSLKKFSIATTLLPPKALTQLSDSVTAACTSDTPYEDLKTTRLEASLSTRLQELLSKEELGNEKPTEM
;
A
#
# COMPACT_ATOMS: atom_id res chain seq x y z
N MET A 1 23.23 4.00 -47.86
CA MET A 1 22.19 2.95 -47.88
C MET A 1 21.88 2.65 -46.43
N SER A 2 20.75 3.13 -45.93
CA SER A 2 20.41 3.09 -44.51
C SER A 2 19.57 1.85 -44.23
N GLU A 3 20.07 0.93 -43.41
CA GLU A 3 19.26 -0.15 -42.84
C GLU A 3 18.39 0.41 -41.69
N PRO A 4 17.10 0.05 -41.62
CA PRO A 4 16.23 0.46 -40.54
C PRO A 4 16.57 -0.35 -39.29
N ARG A 5 16.85 0.34 -38.19
CA ARG A 5 16.91 -0.27 -36.86
C ARG A 5 15.51 -0.74 -36.51
N ASP A 6 15.26 -2.02 -36.67
CA ASP A 6 14.09 -2.69 -36.12
C ASP A 6 14.23 -2.64 -34.59
N ILE A 7 13.51 -1.70 -33.97
CA ILE A 7 13.46 -1.57 -32.52
C ILE A 7 12.42 -2.60 -32.08
N GLU A 8 12.84 -3.85 -31.93
CA GLU A 8 12.02 -4.90 -31.34
C GLU A 8 11.51 -4.38 -29.98
N PRO A 9 10.19 -4.34 -29.72
CA PRO A 9 9.69 -4.01 -28.39
C PRO A 9 10.05 -5.19 -27.49
N THR A 10 11.23 -5.15 -26.89
CA THR A 10 11.66 -6.10 -25.87
C THR A 10 10.51 -6.26 -24.88
N PRO A 11 9.93 -7.46 -24.73
CA PRO A 11 8.95 -7.70 -23.69
C PRO A 11 9.70 -7.46 -22.38
N THR A 12 9.43 -6.31 -21.76
CA THR A 12 9.99 -5.97 -20.47
C THR A 12 9.50 -7.06 -19.54
N ILE A 13 10.35 -8.04 -19.25
CA ILE A 13 10.09 -9.03 -18.21
C ILE A 13 9.88 -8.17 -16.97
N SER A 14 8.61 -8.04 -16.56
CA SER A 14 8.19 -7.34 -15.35
C SER A 14 8.83 -8.06 -14.19
N THR A 15 10.09 -7.70 -13.94
CA THR A 15 10.85 -8.05 -12.76
C THR A 15 9.96 -7.64 -11.60
N PHE A 16 9.63 -8.59 -10.72
CA PHE A 16 8.88 -8.34 -9.50
C PHE A 16 9.56 -7.20 -8.74
N ARG A 17 9.08 -5.97 -8.97
CA ARG A 17 9.56 -4.80 -8.26
C ARG A 17 8.80 -4.81 -6.96
N ALA A 18 9.46 -5.36 -5.93
CA ALA A 18 9.08 -5.14 -4.55
C ALA A 18 8.92 -3.63 -4.36
N THR A 19 7.67 -3.15 -4.42
CA THR A 19 7.39 -1.73 -4.30
C THR A 19 7.66 -1.33 -2.87
N SER A 20 8.61 -0.40 -2.69
CA SER A 20 8.85 0.23 -1.40
C SER A 20 7.51 0.73 -0.85
N PHE A 21 7.22 0.39 0.41
CA PHE A 21 5.99 0.79 1.06
C PHE A 21 5.85 2.32 1.07
N SER A 22 4.68 2.81 0.65
CA SER A 22 4.32 4.23 0.69
C SER A 22 3.24 4.46 1.74
N SER A 23 3.59 5.16 2.82
CA SER A 23 2.61 5.57 3.84
C SER A 23 1.62 6.62 3.33
N HIS A 24 1.96 7.37 2.28
CA HIS A 24 1.14 8.45 1.72
C HIS A 24 -0.07 7.87 0.98
N ASP A 25 0.14 6.82 0.17
CA ASP A 25 -0.91 6.18 -0.60
C ASP A 25 -0.88 4.66 -0.41
N PRO A 26 -1.45 4.16 0.70
CA PRO A 26 -1.49 2.72 0.96
C PRO A 26 -2.37 1.99 -0.06
N THR A 27 -3.40 2.65 -0.61
CA THR A 27 -4.30 2.09 -1.64
C THR A 27 -3.55 1.70 -2.90
N LEU A 28 -2.72 2.60 -3.44
CA LEU A 28 -1.89 2.37 -4.61
C LEU A 28 -0.88 1.25 -4.33
N TRP A 29 -0.27 1.24 -3.15
CA TRP A 29 0.66 0.17 -2.77
C TRP A 29 -0.01 -1.21 -2.78
N PHE A 30 -1.18 -1.37 -2.16
CA PHE A 30 -1.94 -2.62 -2.21
C PHE A 30 -2.37 -2.97 -3.65
N THR A 31 -2.72 -1.97 -4.47
CA THR A 31 -3.10 -2.19 -5.87
C THR A 31 -1.93 -2.75 -6.68
N ILE A 32 -0.73 -2.21 -6.51
CA ILE A 32 0.47 -2.70 -7.19
C ILE A 32 0.82 -4.12 -6.70
N LEU A 33 0.66 -4.40 -5.41
CA LEU A 33 0.83 -5.76 -4.88
C LEU A 33 -0.14 -6.75 -5.51
N GLU A 34 -1.43 -6.40 -5.63
CA GLU A 34 -2.44 -7.25 -6.26
C GLU A 34 -2.10 -7.58 -7.71
N VAL A 35 -1.62 -6.59 -8.48
CA VAL A 35 -1.15 -6.81 -9.86
C VAL A 35 0.04 -7.77 -9.87
N ASN A 36 1.00 -7.61 -8.95
CA ASN A 36 2.15 -8.50 -8.84
C ASN A 36 1.76 -9.92 -8.40
N PHE A 37 0.86 -10.07 -7.44
CA PHE A 37 0.33 -11.36 -7.01
C PHE A 37 -0.36 -12.07 -8.16
N ARG A 38 -1.19 -11.36 -8.92
CA ARG A 38 -1.84 -11.91 -10.11
C ARG A 38 -0.82 -12.35 -11.16
N ALA A 39 0.21 -11.55 -11.41
CA ALA A 39 1.29 -11.90 -12.35
C ALA A 39 2.06 -13.18 -11.92
N HIS A 40 2.25 -13.38 -10.62
CA HIS A 40 2.97 -14.52 -10.05
C HIS A 40 2.07 -15.69 -9.65
N ARG A 41 0.77 -15.65 -10.01
CA ARG A 41 -0.24 -16.66 -9.64
C ARG A 41 -0.35 -16.91 -8.12
N ILE A 42 -0.11 -15.88 -7.32
CA ILE A 42 -0.28 -15.91 -5.87
C ILE A 42 -1.75 -15.64 -5.56
N THR A 43 -2.52 -16.70 -5.38
CA THR A 43 -3.98 -16.62 -5.14
C THR A 43 -4.36 -16.80 -3.68
N THR A 44 -3.52 -17.46 -2.88
CA THR A 44 -3.80 -17.73 -1.46
C THR A 44 -3.62 -16.48 -0.61
N SER A 45 -4.65 -16.11 0.14
CA SER A 45 -4.63 -14.95 1.07
C SER A 45 -3.45 -15.02 2.05
N LEU A 46 -3.17 -16.20 2.62
CA LEU A 46 -2.02 -16.40 3.51
C LEU A 46 -0.67 -16.10 2.86
N LYS A 47 -0.47 -16.49 1.59
CA LYS A 47 0.78 -16.19 0.85
C LYS A 47 0.88 -14.70 0.56
N LYS A 48 -0.21 -14.06 0.12
CA LYS A 48 -0.26 -12.61 -0.10
C LYS A 48 0.08 -11.85 1.17
N PHE A 49 -0.49 -12.29 2.30
CA PHE A 49 -0.23 -11.73 3.62
C PHE A 49 1.24 -11.86 4.01
N SER A 50 1.82 -13.06 3.91
CA SER A 50 3.25 -13.28 4.22
C SER A 50 4.17 -12.41 3.36
N ILE A 51 3.85 -12.20 2.08
CA ILE A 51 4.66 -11.33 1.22
C ILE A 51 4.44 -9.86 1.60
N ALA A 52 3.20 -9.43 1.81
CA ALA A 52 2.87 -8.08 2.22
C ALA A 52 3.58 -7.69 3.53
N THR A 53 3.59 -8.57 4.53
CA THR A 53 4.28 -8.32 5.82
C THR A 53 5.79 -8.20 5.67
N THR A 54 6.41 -8.93 4.73
CA THR A 54 7.85 -8.77 4.44
C THR A 54 8.21 -7.47 3.72
N LEU A 55 7.25 -6.87 3.00
CA LEU A 55 7.43 -5.61 2.28
C LEU A 55 7.09 -4.38 3.13
N LEU A 56 6.38 -4.58 4.24
CA LEU A 56 6.03 -3.53 5.21
C LEU A 56 7.24 -3.19 6.10
N PRO A 57 7.57 -1.89 6.30
CA PRO A 57 8.62 -1.50 7.22
C PRO A 57 8.19 -1.76 8.67
N PRO A 58 9.14 -1.93 9.61
CA PRO A 58 8.85 -2.22 11.01
C PRO A 58 7.86 -1.25 11.64
N LYS A 59 7.99 0.05 11.32
CA LYS A 59 7.09 1.11 11.81
C LYS A 59 5.63 0.87 11.40
N ALA A 60 5.38 0.38 10.18
CA ALA A 60 4.03 0.06 9.72
C ALA A 60 3.53 -1.25 10.34
N LEU A 61 4.41 -2.24 10.52
CA LEU A 61 4.07 -3.48 11.24
C LEU A 61 3.72 -3.23 12.70
N THR A 62 4.40 -2.32 13.39
CA THR A 62 4.07 -1.93 14.77
C THR A 62 2.70 -1.26 14.86
N GLN A 63 2.33 -0.41 13.89
CA GLN A 63 0.99 0.18 13.86
C GLN A 63 -0.11 -0.84 13.58
N LEU A 64 0.23 -1.91 12.88
CA LEU A 64 -0.70 -2.98 12.51
C LEU A 64 -0.46 -4.23 13.35
N SER A 65 0.26 -4.17 14.48
CA SER A 65 0.70 -5.38 15.19
C SER A 65 -0.49 -6.22 15.67
N ASP A 66 -1.51 -5.56 16.22
CA ASP A 66 -2.77 -6.17 16.61
C ASP A 66 -3.50 -6.76 15.41
N SER A 67 -3.56 -6.03 14.30
CA SER A 67 -4.22 -6.45 13.06
C SER A 67 -3.51 -7.64 12.41
N VAL A 68 -2.18 -7.64 12.37
CA VAL A 68 -1.35 -8.75 11.86
C VAL A 68 -1.55 -9.99 12.73
N THR A 69 -1.60 -9.81 14.06
CA THR A 69 -1.83 -10.91 15.00
C THR A 69 -3.23 -11.50 14.84
N ALA A 70 -4.25 -10.65 14.71
CA ALA A 70 -5.63 -11.08 14.47
C ALA A 70 -5.77 -11.77 13.09
N ALA A 71 -5.18 -11.17 12.05
CA ALA A 71 -5.20 -11.69 10.69
C ALA A 71 -4.59 -13.10 10.59
N CYS A 72 -3.55 -13.42 11.37
CA CYS A 72 -2.96 -14.77 11.40
C CYS A 72 -3.96 -15.90 11.74
N THR A 73 -5.07 -15.58 12.42
CA THR A 73 -6.13 -16.53 12.76
C THR A 73 -7.37 -16.45 11.86
N SER A 74 -7.38 -15.51 10.91
CA SER A 74 -8.47 -15.30 9.97
C SER A 74 -8.36 -16.21 8.75
N ASP A 75 -9.50 -16.46 8.10
CA ASP A 75 -9.56 -17.14 6.80
C ASP A 75 -8.99 -16.25 5.67
N THR A 76 -9.09 -14.92 5.84
CA THR A 76 -8.71 -13.92 4.83
C THR A 76 -7.69 -12.90 5.35
N PRO A 77 -6.49 -13.33 5.80
CA PRO A 77 -5.50 -12.48 6.47
C PRO A 77 -5.07 -11.26 5.65
N TYR A 78 -4.96 -11.39 4.33
CA TYR A 78 -4.55 -10.29 3.45
C TYR A 78 -5.64 -9.22 3.31
N GLU A 79 -6.90 -9.63 3.22
CA GLU A 79 -8.04 -8.70 3.09
C GLU A 79 -8.26 -7.94 4.40
N ASP A 80 -8.12 -8.61 5.55
CA ASP A 80 -8.21 -7.97 6.87
C ASP A 80 -7.11 -6.93 7.08
N LEU A 81 -5.88 -7.27 6.68
CA LEU A 81 -4.73 -6.35 6.74
C LEU A 81 -4.97 -5.11 5.85
N LYS A 82 -5.46 -5.33 4.63
CA LYS A 82 -5.76 -4.27 3.67
C LYS A 82 -6.86 -3.35 4.20
N THR A 83 -7.95 -3.92 4.69
CA THR A 83 -9.10 -3.17 5.22
C THR A 83 -8.68 -2.31 6.40
N THR A 84 -8.05 -2.91 7.42
CA THR A 84 -7.61 -2.20 8.62
C THR A 84 -6.66 -1.04 8.27
N ARG A 85 -5.75 -1.25 7.32
CA ARG A 85 -4.80 -0.20 6.93
C ARG A 85 -5.47 0.94 6.16
N LEU A 86 -6.41 0.62 5.28
CA LEU A 86 -7.17 1.63 4.55
C LEU A 86 -8.05 2.45 5.49
N GLU A 87 -8.73 1.81 6.45
CA GLU A 87 -9.52 2.47 7.48
C GLU A 87 -8.67 3.38 8.37
N ALA A 88 -7.49 2.93 8.79
CA ALA A 88 -6.56 3.76 9.54
C ALA A 88 -6.13 5.00 8.75
N SER A 89 -5.82 4.84 7.46
CA SER A 89 -5.45 5.95 6.58
C SER A 89 -6.59 6.95 6.37
N LEU A 90 -7.82 6.47 6.21
CA LEU A 90 -9.01 7.32 6.10
C LEU A 90 -9.26 8.08 7.40
N SER A 91 -9.15 7.41 8.54
CA SER A 91 -9.33 8.00 9.87
C SER A 91 -8.33 9.13 10.11
N THR A 92 -7.04 8.91 9.82
CA THR A 92 -6.01 9.96 9.91
C THR A 92 -6.35 11.14 9.02
N ARG A 93 -6.69 10.90 7.75
CA ARG A 93 -7.04 11.96 6.80
C ARG A 93 -8.26 12.76 7.25
N LEU A 94 -9.28 12.10 7.81
CA LEU A 94 -10.47 12.76 8.36
C LEU A 94 -10.10 13.64 9.55
N GLN A 95 -9.27 13.15 10.48
CA GLN A 95 -8.80 13.96 11.60
C GLN A 95 -8.00 15.18 11.12
N GLU A 96 -7.10 15.02 10.15
CA GLU A 96 -6.34 16.13 9.59
C GLU A 96 -7.25 17.18 8.93
N LEU A 97 -8.30 16.77 8.21
CA LEU A 97 -9.27 17.68 7.62
C LEU A 97 -10.09 18.43 8.68
N LEU A 98 -10.56 17.74 9.72
CA LEU A 98 -11.30 18.35 10.82
C LEU A 98 -10.42 19.35 11.60
N SER A 99 -9.18 18.99 11.92
CA SER A 99 -8.23 19.89 12.59
C SER A 99 -7.86 21.09 11.72
N LYS A 100 -7.77 20.91 10.40
CA LYS A 100 -7.47 22.00 9.46
C LYS A 100 -8.66 22.94 9.22
N GLU A 101 -9.89 22.45 9.34
CA GLU A 101 -11.11 23.27 9.32
C GLU A 101 -11.25 24.10 10.61
N GLU A 102 -10.91 23.52 11.78
CA GLU A 102 -10.92 24.24 13.06
C GLU A 102 -9.87 25.37 13.10
N LEU A 103 -8.71 25.17 12.45
CA LEU A 103 -7.65 26.18 12.30
C LEU A 103 -7.93 27.24 11.21
N GLY A 104 -9.04 27.13 10.47
CA GLY A 104 -9.47 28.15 9.49
C GLY A 104 -10.15 29.38 10.11
N ASN A 105 -10.45 29.35 11.42
CA ASN A 105 -11.12 30.46 12.10
C ASN A 105 -10.28 31.13 13.20
N GLU A 106 -9.09 30.64 13.51
CA GLU A 106 -8.17 31.39 14.35
C GLU A 106 -7.37 32.34 13.47
N LYS A 107 -7.98 33.50 13.20
CA LYS A 107 -7.28 34.68 12.68
C LYS A 107 -5.95 34.80 13.44
N PRO A 108 -4.79 34.81 12.78
CA PRO A 108 -3.58 35.23 13.45
C PRO A 108 -3.85 36.68 13.87
N THR A 109 -4.12 36.89 15.16
CA THR A 109 -4.23 38.23 15.69
C THR A 109 -2.85 38.81 15.56
N GLU A 110 -2.79 39.74 14.61
CA GLU A 110 -1.67 40.52 14.15
C GLU A 110 -0.92 41.17 15.32
N MET A 111 0.42 41.15 15.22
CA MET A 111 1.44 42.05 15.77
C MET A 111 1.24 42.68 17.17
#